data_AF-A0A7X7V9M1-F1
#
_entry.id   AF-A0A7X7V9M1-F1
#
_cell.length_a   1.000
_cell.length_b   1.000
_cell.length_c   1.000
_cell.angle_alpha   90.00
_cell.angle_beta   90.00
_cell.angle_gamma   90.00
#
_symmetry.space_group_name_H-M   'P 1'
#
loop_
_entity.id
_entity.type
_entity.pdbx_description
1 polymer ?
#
loop_
_entity_poly.entity_id
_entity_poly.type
_entity_poly.pdbx_seq_one_letter_code
_entity_poly.pdbx_strand_id
1 'polypeptide(L)'
;MSLFPYLFIGVGGTGGKTIGMIHYNLTQALKRLGIDAFPMGWQFLHIDVPAKQDVASPKLHYNLPADTYVPLTTTQSSYVQVDYAISESLQAGGLLRHLAWESWRPFPPESVTVNLPFGAGQYRALGRVATVAGLIDIQNAVNGALSRVKDAQVQGQFDLIERAMGRTPGETLPEPCILIVGSVAGGSGSGMLLDVSDVVRSVGRAYGAEPDAVLFTPEVFQANDGTLSPGIAPNTYMALCELSNAMWTITGQHPTPGRDALFDRAGAKPPNPAQVGGPRAVYLVGRSSAEVSLGDADEVYSVVGRTYAEIALDPHLSNQLQAYGIANRAARAVGTPDKLGLATAQSSDLGNFGSLGFSRVTLGREFFERYASERILRMACLRLLDQHLTRHYPGDGKTDDQVLKEAVEQAWPGFLAASGVSELGQDDKVKDAIDPSRELEAELDLLANRILEDIRGNARQGKVAVAEARGIADSRIKKSLRLDEPESLRVRAVAAMRRRVDDFAPLASNLLREAVVNVCAEHGMPACVKLLDRLNENLLQAAHEVGVTELGHRREQAALMHEYVRVGEAGQEKSVKIGDALIDQIADHARQTMKNYVDLWTL
;
A
#
# COMPACT_ATOMS: atom_id res chain seq x y z
N MET A 1 -26.57 26.05 -1.38
CA MET A 1 -27.08 25.12 -0.35
C MET A 1 -25.89 24.30 0.07
N SER A 2 -25.63 24.20 1.39
CA SER A 2 -24.46 23.47 1.89
C SER A 2 -24.62 21.96 1.67
N LEU A 3 -23.50 21.25 1.47
CA LEU A 3 -23.46 19.79 1.54
C LEU A 3 -24.10 19.27 2.83
N PHE A 4 -24.77 18.12 2.71
CA PHE A 4 -25.44 17.48 3.84
C PHE A 4 -24.44 16.63 4.62
N PRO A 5 -24.48 16.68 5.96
CA PRO A 5 -23.77 15.71 6.77
C PRO A 5 -24.44 14.33 6.66
N TYR A 6 -23.65 13.25 6.64
CA TYR A 6 -24.14 11.87 6.48
C TYR A 6 -23.55 10.92 7.52
N LEU A 7 -24.39 10.00 8.00
CA LEU A 7 -23.97 8.77 8.66
C LEU A 7 -24.46 7.56 7.85
N PHE A 8 -23.53 6.86 7.21
CA PHE A 8 -23.80 5.61 6.50
C PHE A 8 -23.53 4.41 7.41
N ILE A 9 -24.54 3.58 7.63
CA ILE A 9 -24.46 2.41 8.51
C ILE A 9 -24.64 1.15 7.66
N GLY A 10 -23.56 0.42 7.43
CA GLY A 10 -23.56 -0.87 6.77
C GLY A 10 -23.88 -1.98 7.77
N VAL A 11 -24.94 -2.73 7.51
CA VAL A 11 -25.49 -3.76 8.39
C VAL A 11 -25.32 -5.13 7.74
N GLY A 12 -24.49 -5.97 8.35
CA GLY A 12 -24.03 -7.22 7.76
C GLY A 12 -23.03 -7.05 6.61
N GLY A 13 -22.53 -8.15 6.07
CA GLY A 13 -21.52 -8.13 5.00
C GLY A 13 -21.96 -7.41 3.72
N THR A 14 -23.23 -7.51 3.32
CA THR A 14 -23.80 -6.76 2.18
C THR A 14 -23.76 -5.25 2.43
N GLY A 15 -24.17 -4.83 3.63
CA GLY A 15 -24.15 -3.44 4.03
C GLY A 15 -22.74 -2.87 4.03
N GLY A 16 -21.80 -3.59 4.66
CA GLY A 16 -20.37 -3.24 4.70
C GLY A 16 -19.77 -3.03 3.31
N LYS A 17 -19.95 -4.00 2.40
CA LYS A 17 -19.49 -3.89 1.00
C LYS A 17 -20.04 -2.65 0.30
N THR A 18 -21.32 -2.38 0.50
CA THR A 18 -21.99 -1.25 -0.17
C THR A 18 -21.53 0.10 0.38
N ILE A 19 -21.47 0.28 1.71
CA ILE A 19 -20.96 1.54 2.28
C ILE A 19 -19.47 1.73 2.01
N GLY A 20 -18.71 0.64 1.84
CA GLY A 20 -17.35 0.68 1.34
C GLY A 20 -17.24 1.23 -0.07
N MET A 21 -18.16 0.86 -0.96
CA MET A 21 -18.28 1.48 -2.28
C MET A 21 -18.67 2.97 -2.20
N ILE A 22 -19.53 3.38 -1.28
CA ILE A 22 -19.84 4.80 -1.04
C ILE A 22 -18.55 5.55 -0.64
N HIS A 23 -17.86 5.06 0.38
CA HIS A 23 -16.61 5.65 0.88
C HIS A 23 -15.54 5.75 -0.21
N TYR A 24 -15.36 4.68 -0.98
CA TYR A 24 -14.43 4.65 -2.12
C TYR A 24 -14.77 5.75 -3.14
N ASN A 25 -16.03 5.82 -3.58
CA ASN A 25 -16.44 6.79 -4.60
C ASN A 25 -16.31 8.25 -4.12
N LEU A 26 -16.65 8.53 -2.85
CA LEU A 26 -16.41 9.84 -2.23
C LEU A 26 -14.92 10.16 -2.18
N THR A 27 -14.09 9.22 -1.75
CA THR A 27 -12.62 9.39 -1.69
C THR A 27 -12.04 9.70 -3.07
N GLN A 28 -12.46 8.99 -4.12
CA GLN A 28 -12.01 9.27 -5.48
C GLN A 28 -12.47 10.65 -5.97
N ALA A 29 -13.69 11.06 -5.62
CA ALA A 29 -14.19 12.39 -5.96
C ALA A 29 -13.36 13.49 -5.27
N LEU A 30 -13.07 13.34 -3.98
CA LEU A 30 -12.22 14.28 -3.23
C LEU A 30 -10.81 14.38 -3.82
N LYS A 31 -10.18 13.26 -4.16
CA LYS A 31 -8.86 13.24 -4.81
C LYS A 31 -8.84 13.99 -6.13
N ARG A 32 -9.89 13.86 -6.95
CA ARG A 32 -10.02 14.63 -8.21
C ARG A 32 -10.15 16.14 -7.98
N LEU A 33 -10.68 16.53 -6.83
CA LEU A 33 -10.76 17.92 -6.39
C LEU A 33 -9.46 18.42 -5.72
N GLY A 34 -8.43 17.56 -5.61
CA GLY A 34 -7.17 17.88 -4.92
C GLY A 34 -7.30 17.90 -3.38
N ILE A 35 -8.30 17.20 -2.83
CA ILE A 35 -8.57 17.12 -1.40
C ILE A 35 -8.20 15.72 -0.90
N ASP A 36 -7.17 15.63 -0.06
CA ASP A 36 -6.70 14.37 0.51
C ASP A 36 -7.40 13.98 1.81
N ALA A 37 -7.90 14.96 2.57
CA ALA A 37 -8.55 14.72 3.86
C ALA A 37 -10.03 14.35 3.67
N PHE A 38 -10.44 13.22 4.26
CA PHE A 38 -11.84 12.82 4.28
C PHE A 38 -12.62 13.65 5.32
N PRO A 39 -13.75 14.29 4.97
CA PRO A 39 -14.43 15.21 5.87
C PRO A 39 -15.14 14.47 7.01
N MET A 40 -15.13 15.08 8.20
CA MET A 40 -15.81 14.54 9.38
C MET A 40 -17.33 14.53 9.24
N GLY A 41 -17.87 15.40 8.38
CA GLY A 41 -19.30 15.45 8.08
C GLY A 41 -19.85 14.19 7.40
N TRP A 42 -19.00 13.30 6.89
CA TRP A 42 -19.40 12.00 6.36
C TRP A 42 -18.80 10.89 7.23
N GLN A 43 -19.65 10.14 7.93
CA GLN A 43 -19.25 9.07 8.83
C GLN A 43 -19.76 7.71 8.33
N PHE A 44 -19.02 6.67 8.69
CA PHE A 44 -19.27 5.29 8.29
C PHE A 44 -19.23 4.39 9.51
N LEU A 45 -20.19 3.47 9.62
CA LEU A 45 -20.19 2.40 10.61
C LEU A 45 -20.55 1.09 9.91
N HIS A 46 -19.70 0.07 10.02
CA HIS A 46 -19.99 -1.28 9.56
C HIS A 46 -20.25 -2.18 10.78
N ILE A 47 -21.52 -2.50 11.01
CA ILE A 47 -21.96 -3.36 12.10
C ILE A 47 -22.18 -4.77 11.54
N ASP A 48 -21.46 -5.76 12.05
CA ASP A 48 -21.61 -7.14 11.62
C ASP A 48 -21.26 -8.15 12.72
N VAL A 49 -21.72 -9.39 12.54
CA VAL A 49 -21.50 -10.50 13.45
C VAL A 49 -20.02 -10.90 13.53
N PRO A 50 -19.27 -11.07 12.42
CA PRO A 50 -17.91 -11.59 12.49
C PRO A 50 -16.97 -10.75 13.36
N ALA A 51 -16.00 -11.40 13.99
CA ALA A 51 -15.01 -10.71 14.83
C ALA A 51 -14.02 -9.84 14.02
N LYS A 52 -13.89 -10.11 12.72
CA LYS A 52 -13.01 -9.38 11.80
C LYS A 52 -13.81 -8.89 10.61
N GLN A 53 -13.51 -7.66 10.19
CA GLN A 53 -14.08 -7.07 9.00
C GLN A 53 -13.69 -7.86 7.75
N ASP A 54 -14.65 -8.10 6.87
CA ASP A 54 -14.37 -8.59 5.52
C ASP A 54 -13.74 -7.44 4.71
N VAL A 55 -12.46 -7.60 4.36
CA VAL A 55 -11.68 -6.59 3.63
C VAL A 55 -11.45 -6.97 2.17
N ALA A 56 -11.99 -8.09 1.70
CA ALA A 56 -11.66 -8.63 0.38
C ALA A 56 -12.92 -8.94 -0.46
N SER A 57 -13.05 -8.27 -1.61
CA SER A 57 -13.81 -8.80 -2.75
C SER A 57 -12.88 -8.86 -3.96
N PRO A 58 -12.87 -9.98 -4.72
CA PRO A 58 -12.07 -10.07 -5.95
C PRO A 58 -12.46 -9.03 -7.01
N LYS A 59 -13.71 -8.54 -6.98
CA LYS A 59 -14.27 -7.64 -7.99
C LYS A 59 -14.47 -6.21 -7.50
N LEU A 60 -14.63 -6.01 -6.18
CA LEU A 60 -14.82 -4.68 -5.61
C LEU A 60 -13.52 -4.15 -5.01
N HIS A 61 -13.06 -3.04 -5.57
CA HIS A 61 -12.00 -2.24 -4.98
C HIS A 61 -12.62 -1.22 -4.05
N TYR A 62 -12.78 -1.58 -2.78
CA TYR A 62 -13.16 -0.65 -1.73
C TYR A 62 -12.23 -0.82 -0.52
N ASN A 63 -12.15 0.23 0.28
CA ASN A 63 -11.47 0.19 1.57
C ASN A 63 -12.31 0.99 2.57
N LEU A 64 -12.70 0.35 3.66
CA LEU A 64 -13.27 1.02 4.82
C LEU A 64 -12.20 1.08 5.90
N PRO A 65 -11.97 2.25 6.52
CA PRO A 65 -11.07 2.35 7.66
C PRO A 65 -11.49 1.39 8.79
N ALA A 66 -10.52 0.72 9.41
CA ALA A 66 -10.78 -0.34 10.40
C ALA A 66 -11.54 0.17 11.65
N ASP A 67 -11.38 1.45 11.98
CA ASP A 67 -12.08 2.14 13.08
C ASP A 67 -13.58 2.37 12.79
N THR A 68 -14.03 2.11 11.56
CA THR A 68 -15.46 2.11 11.21
C THR A 68 -16.14 0.79 11.51
N TYR A 69 -15.40 -0.28 11.80
CA TYR A 69 -15.97 -1.61 12.04
C TYR A 69 -16.41 -1.81 13.49
N VAL A 70 -17.65 -2.26 13.67
CA VAL A 70 -18.27 -2.58 14.96
C VAL A 70 -18.55 -4.09 14.99
N PRO A 71 -17.62 -4.92 15.50
CA PRO A 71 -17.83 -6.35 15.61
C PRO A 71 -18.82 -6.66 16.75
N LEU A 72 -19.80 -7.50 16.48
CA LEU A 72 -20.73 -7.99 17.50
C LEU A 72 -20.23 -9.26 18.20
N THR A 73 -19.08 -9.77 17.79
CA THR A 73 -18.42 -10.91 18.44
C THR A 73 -16.91 -10.73 18.51
N THR A 74 -16.27 -11.54 19.35
CA THR A 74 -14.82 -11.67 19.44
C THR A 74 -14.39 -13.02 18.87
N THR A 75 -13.09 -13.23 18.68
CA THR A 75 -12.55 -14.52 18.24
C THR A 75 -12.81 -15.67 19.23
N GLN A 76 -13.21 -15.35 20.47
CA GLN A 76 -13.53 -16.30 21.53
C GLN A 76 -15.04 -16.49 21.74
N SER A 77 -15.89 -15.73 21.05
CA SER A 77 -17.33 -15.80 21.23
C SER A 77 -17.89 -17.13 20.74
N SER A 78 -18.86 -17.67 21.48
CA SER A 78 -19.68 -18.82 21.05
C SER A 78 -21.16 -18.53 21.29
N TYR A 79 -22.03 -19.16 20.51
CA TYR A 79 -23.48 -18.98 20.67
C TYR A 79 -23.94 -19.36 22.10
N VAL A 80 -23.46 -20.49 22.62
CA VAL A 80 -23.83 -20.99 23.95
C VAL A 80 -23.53 -19.96 25.05
N GLN A 81 -22.33 -19.36 25.02
CA GLN A 81 -21.95 -18.35 26.01
C GLN A 81 -22.82 -17.09 25.91
N VAL A 82 -23.11 -16.63 24.69
CA VAL A 82 -23.97 -15.45 24.48
C VAL A 82 -25.40 -15.74 24.93
N ASP A 83 -25.92 -16.93 24.61
CA ASP A 83 -27.26 -17.36 24.99
C ASP A 83 -27.45 -17.41 26.51
N TYR A 84 -26.51 -18.06 27.23
CA TYR A 84 -26.55 -18.12 28.68
C TYR A 84 -26.40 -16.74 29.32
N ALA A 85 -25.48 -15.91 28.83
CA ALA A 85 -25.30 -14.56 29.35
C ALA A 85 -26.57 -13.70 29.20
N ILE A 86 -27.26 -13.77 28.06
CA ILE A 86 -28.54 -13.08 27.86
C ILE A 86 -29.61 -13.67 28.78
N SER A 87 -29.74 -15.00 28.81
CA SER A 87 -30.74 -15.70 29.61
C SER A 87 -30.62 -15.45 31.12
N GLU A 88 -29.39 -15.33 31.66
CA GLU A 88 -29.14 -15.02 33.07
C GLU A 88 -29.39 -13.56 33.41
N SER A 89 -28.97 -12.65 32.52
CA SER A 89 -29.07 -11.20 32.75
C SER A 89 -30.49 -10.64 32.58
N LEU A 90 -31.37 -11.34 31.85
CA LEU A 90 -32.72 -10.87 31.58
C LEU A 90 -33.56 -11.01 32.85
N GLN A 91 -33.66 -9.90 33.59
CA GLN A 91 -34.35 -9.83 34.88
C GLN A 91 -35.88 -10.03 34.78
N ALA A 92 -36.44 -9.93 33.57
CA ALA A 92 -37.85 -10.18 33.32
C ALA A 92 -38.20 -11.67 33.54
N GLY A 93 -39.30 -11.94 34.25
CA GLY A 93 -39.86 -13.28 34.42
C GLY A 93 -41.13 -13.51 33.60
N GLY A 94 -41.54 -14.78 33.48
CA GLY A 94 -42.82 -15.16 32.89
C GLY A 94 -42.99 -14.75 31.42
N LEU A 95 -44.17 -14.23 31.07
CA LEU A 95 -44.53 -13.87 29.69
C LEU A 95 -43.55 -12.88 29.04
N LEU A 96 -43.03 -11.92 29.79
CA LEU A 96 -42.15 -10.89 29.23
C LEU A 96 -40.84 -11.47 28.73
N ARG A 97 -40.22 -12.38 29.49
CA ARG A 97 -39.01 -13.10 29.07
C ARG A 97 -39.30 -14.03 27.90
N HIS A 98 -40.47 -14.68 27.89
CA HIS A 98 -40.88 -15.49 26.75
C HIS A 98 -40.96 -14.66 25.45
N LEU A 99 -41.64 -13.52 25.50
CA LEU A 99 -41.79 -12.62 24.35
C LEU A 99 -40.46 -11.97 23.93
N ALA A 100 -39.64 -11.55 24.90
CA ALA A 100 -38.36 -10.90 24.64
C ALA A 100 -37.32 -11.85 24.05
N TRP A 101 -37.28 -13.11 24.51
CA TRP A 101 -36.11 -13.96 24.31
C TRP A 101 -36.45 -15.41 23.93
N GLU A 102 -37.30 -16.09 24.70
CA GLU A 102 -37.48 -17.55 24.57
C GLU A 102 -38.33 -17.98 23.37
N SER A 103 -39.12 -17.07 22.79
CA SER A 103 -40.04 -17.36 21.68
C SER A 103 -39.38 -17.43 20.30
N TRP A 104 -38.13 -17.01 20.16
CA TRP A 104 -37.47 -16.90 18.85
C TRP A 104 -36.00 -17.33 18.81
N ARG A 105 -35.30 -17.38 19.95
CA ARG A 105 -33.90 -17.79 19.99
C ARG A 105 -33.74 -19.29 19.64
N PRO A 106 -32.67 -19.69 18.95
CA PRO A 106 -32.34 -21.10 18.78
C PRO A 106 -32.14 -21.82 20.12
N PHE A 107 -32.87 -22.93 20.32
CA PHE A 107 -32.82 -23.74 21.53
C PHE A 107 -32.93 -25.24 21.18
N PRO A 108 -32.23 -26.14 21.90
CA PRO A 108 -31.25 -25.89 22.96
C PRO A 108 -29.93 -25.30 22.42
N PRO A 109 -29.22 -24.43 23.17
CA PRO A 109 -28.10 -23.67 22.62
C PRO A 109 -26.91 -24.54 22.19
N GLU A 110 -26.73 -25.70 22.82
CA GLU A 110 -25.68 -26.67 22.51
C GLU A 110 -25.88 -27.33 21.13
N SER A 111 -27.08 -27.23 20.55
CA SER A 111 -27.37 -27.72 19.19
C SER A 111 -26.97 -26.74 18.08
N VAL A 112 -26.57 -25.51 18.43
CA VAL A 112 -26.11 -24.53 17.44
C VAL A 112 -24.64 -24.76 17.13
N THR A 113 -24.36 -25.29 15.95
CA THR A 113 -23.00 -25.62 15.47
C THR A 113 -22.33 -24.48 14.69
N VAL A 114 -23.04 -23.37 14.47
CA VAL A 114 -22.52 -22.22 13.71
C VAL A 114 -21.40 -21.53 14.48
N ASN A 115 -20.27 -21.33 13.81
CA ASN A 115 -19.14 -20.60 14.36
C ASN A 115 -19.38 -19.08 14.26
N LEU A 116 -19.97 -18.53 15.31
CA LEU A 116 -20.42 -17.14 15.38
C LEU A 116 -19.33 -16.10 15.02
N PRO A 117 -18.04 -16.25 15.45
CA PRO A 117 -16.94 -15.39 15.01
C PRO A 117 -16.74 -15.24 13.49
N PHE A 118 -17.21 -16.21 12.69
CA PHE A 118 -17.16 -16.15 11.22
C PHE A 118 -18.50 -15.72 10.58
N GLY A 119 -19.52 -15.45 11.39
CA GLY A 119 -20.82 -14.93 10.94
C GLY A 119 -22.00 -15.82 11.35
N ALA A 120 -23.21 -15.37 10.97
CA ALA A 120 -24.47 -16.00 11.38
C ALA A 120 -24.88 -17.25 10.57
N GLY A 121 -24.08 -17.72 9.62
CA GLY A 121 -24.33 -18.97 8.89
C GLY A 121 -25.68 -19.03 8.13
N GLN A 122 -26.18 -17.89 7.64
CA GLN A 122 -27.53 -17.74 7.06
C GLN A 122 -28.72 -17.93 8.03
N TYR A 123 -28.49 -17.94 9.34
CA TYR A 123 -29.56 -17.98 10.33
C TYR A 123 -29.84 -16.59 10.90
N ARG A 124 -30.98 -15.97 10.51
CA ARG A 124 -31.43 -14.66 11.01
C ARG A 124 -31.32 -14.53 12.53
N ALA A 125 -31.79 -15.56 13.24
CA ALA A 125 -31.88 -15.53 14.68
C ALA A 125 -30.48 -15.38 15.34
N LEU A 126 -29.43 -15.98 14.78
CA LEU A 126 -28.06 -15.81 15.29
C LEU A 126 -27.55 -14.39 15.09
N GLY A 127 -27.87 -13.76 13.95
CA GLY A 127 -27.58 -12.35 13.71
C GLY A 127 -28.25 -11.44 14.73
N ARG A 128 -29.53 -11.71 15.04
CA ARG A 128 -30.27 -10.99 16.05
C ARG A 128 -29.71 -11.20 17.46
N VAL A 129 -29.38 -12.43 17.84
CA VAL A 129 -28.76 -12.74 19.15
C VAL A 129 -27.46 -11.94 19.34
N ALA A 130 -26.56 -11.92 18.35
CA ALA A 130 -25.33 -11.14 18.43
C ALA A 130 -25.61 -9.63 18.57
N THR A 131 -26.65 -9.13 17.90
CA THR A 131 -27.05 -7.71 17.97
C THR A 131 -27.58 -7.34 19.34
N VAL A 132 -28.46 -8.18 19.90
CA VAL A 132 -29.01 -8.00 21.26
C VAL A 132 -27.88 -8.01 22.31
N ALA A 133 -26.88 -8.86 22.13
CA ALA A 133 -25.70 -8.87 23.00
C ALA A 133 -24.91 -7.56 22.94
N GLY A 134 -24.78 -6.97 21.74
CA GLY A 134 -23.98 -5.77 21.47
C GLY A 134 -24.75 -4.44 21.42
N LEU A 135 -25.99 -4.35 21.90
CA LEU A 135 -26.82 -3.13 21.77
C LEU A 135 -26.14 -1.86 22.31
N ILE A 136 -25.46 -1.97 23.45
CA ILE A 136 -24.77 -0.81 24.06
C ILE A 136 -23.57 -0.36 23.22
N ASP A 137 -22.84 -1.31 22.63
CA ASP A 137 -21.69 -1.01 21.77
C ASP A 137 -22.14 -0.33 20.48
N ILE A 138 -23.24 -0.82 19.88
CA ILE A 138 -23.88 -0.18 18.72
C ILE A 138 -24.30 1.26 19.08
N GLN A 139 -24.95 1.45 20.23
CA GLN A 139 -25.40 2.77 20.67
C GLN A 139 -24.23 3.74 20.86
N ASN A 140 -23.14 3.27 21.48
CA ASN A 140 -21.94 4.07 21.70
C ASN A 140 -21.27 4.44 20.37
N ALA A 141 -21.17 3.50 19.42
CA ALA A 141 -20.62 3.74 18.10
C ALA A 141 -21.45 4.76 17.30
N VAL A 142 -22.78 4.62 17.29
CA VAL A 142 -23.70 5.55 16.62
C VAL A 142 -23.63 6.95 17.23
N ASN A 143 -23.62 7.06 18.56
CA ASN A 143 -23.48 8.35 19.24
C ASN A 143 -22.13 9.00 18.93
N GLY A 144 -21.03 8.22 18.95
CA GLY A 144 -19.71 8.69 18.58
C GLY A 144 -19.67 9.23 17.14
N ALA A 145 -20.26 8.50 16.19
CA ALA A 145 -20.33 8.95 14.80
C ALA A 145 -21.16 10.22 14.64
N LEU A 146 -22.37 10.29 15.20
CA LEU A 146 -23.23 11.47 15.10
C LEU A 146 -22.62 12.71 15.77
N SER A 147 -21.88 12.54 16.87
CA SER A 147 -21.15 13.64 17.49
C SER A 147 -20.11 14.27 16.55
N ARG A 148 -19.40 13.45 15.75
CA ARG A 148 -18.43 13.93 14.75
C ARG A 148 -19.10 14.61 13.55
N VAL A 149 -20.27 14.13 13.14
CA VAL A 149 -21.05 14.73 12.04
C VAL A 149 -21.51 16.16 12.38
N LYS A 150 -21.69 16.49 13.67
CA LYS A 150 -22.05 17.83 14.16
C LYS A 150 -20.84 18.66 14.65
N ASP A 151 -19.62 18.19 14.42
CA ASP A 151 -18.43 18.93 14.86
C ASP A 151 -18.36 20.32 14.19
N ALA A 152 -17.86 21.32 14.91
CA ALA A 152 -17.76 22.69 14.43
C ALA A 152 -16.85 22.84 13.18
N GLN A 153 -15.93 21.90 12.96
CA GLN A 153 -15.04 21.88 11.80
C GLN A 153 -15.73 21.45 10.50
N VAL A 154 -16.88 20.78 10.57
CA VAL A 154 -17.55 20.19 9.40
C VAL A 154 -17.92 21.25 8.36
N GLN A 155 -18.44 22.41 8.77
CA GLN A 155 -18.80 23.49 7.84
C GLN A 155 -17.59 23.92 7.01
N GLY A 156 -16.45 24.17 7.65
CA GLY A 156 -15.24 24.60 6.94
C GLY A 156 -14.69 23.54 5.97
N GLN A 157 -14.82 22.25 6.31
CA GLN A 157 -14.44 21.16 5.42
C GLN A 157 -15.37 21.05 4.19
N PHE A 158 -16.67 21.19 4.39
CA PHE A 158 -17.65 21.20 3.29
C PHE A 158 -17.50 22.43 2.41
N ASP A 159 -17.27 23.61 2.98
CA ASP A 159 -16.96 24.83 2.23
C ASP A 159 -15.77 24.64 1.27
N LEU A 160 -14.72 23.95 1.72
CA LEU A 160 -13.54 23.65 0.89
C LEU A 160 -13.94 22.78 -0.32
N ILE A 161 -14.72 21.73 -0.07
CA ILE A 161 -15.22 20.82 -1.12
C ILE A 161 -16.11 21.58 -2.10
N GLU A 162 -17.05 22.39 -1.61
CA GLU A 162 -17.95 23.17 -2.46
C GLU A 162 -17.19 24.18 -3.33
N ARG A 163 -16.20 24.89 -2.77
CA ARG A 163 -15.33 25.80 -3.53
C ARG A 163 -14.52 25.04 -4.60
N ALA A 164 -13.97 23.88 -4.29
CA ALA A 164 -13.22 23.07 -5.25
C ALA A 164 -14.12 22.54 -6.38
N MET A 165 -15.40 22.31 -6.11
CA MET A 165 -16.42 21.99 -7.12
C MET A 165 -16.92 23.21 -7.90
N GLY A 166 -16.40 24.42 -7.63
CA GLY A 166 -16.84 25.66 -8.26
C GLY A 166 -18.21 26.16 -7.79
N ARG A 167 -18.67 25.73 -6.61
CA ARG A 167 -19.95 26.10 -6.00
C ARG A 167 -19.75 27.16 -4.92
N THR A 168 -20.76 27.99 -4.70
CA THR A 168 -20.79 28.91 -3.55
C THR A 168 -21.22 28.15 -2.30
N PRO A 169 -20.42 28.18 -1.21
CA PRO A 169 -20.77 27.48 0.01
C PRO A 169 -22.08 27.96 0.64
N GLY A 170 -22.79 27.05 1.31
CA GLY A 170 -23.96 27.41 2.11
C GLY A 170 -23.61 28.05 3.44
N GLU A 171 -24.51 28.85 4.01
CA GLU A 171 -24.29 29.53 5.30
C GLU A 171 -24.51 28.62 6.52
N THR A 172 -25.34 27.58 6.38
CA THR A 172 -25.72 26.67 7.46
C THR A 172 -25.78 25.23 6.99
N LEU A 173 -25.18 24.32 7.77
CA LEU A 173 -25.31 22.88 7.58
C LEU A 173 -26.77 22.42 7.79
N PRO A 174 -27.32 21.61 6.86
CA PRO A 174 -28.57 20.89 7.09
C PRO A 174 -28.51 19.89 8.27
N GLU A 175 -29.66 19.37 8.66
CA GLU A 175 -29.74 18.22 9.57
C GLU A 175 -29.07 16.98 8.94
N PRO A 176 -28.41 16.12 9.75
CA PRO A 176 -27.67 15.00 9.22
C PRO A 176 -28.60 13.92 8.66
N CYS A 177 -28.22 13.37 7.52
CA CYS A 177 -28.88 12.22 6.91
C CYS A 177 -28.33 10.93 7.50
N ILE A 178 -29.18 10.00 7.93
CA ILE A 178 -28.75 8.67 8.38
C ILE A 178 -29.30 7.61 7.43
N LEU A 179 -28.40 6.81 6.85
CA LEU A 179 -28.75 5.76 5.90
C LEU A 179 -28.23 4.40 6.36
N ILE A 180 -29.15 3.49 6.68
CA ILE A 180 -28.87 2.10 7.02
C ILE A 180 -28.92 1.26 5.74
N VAL A 181 -27.81 0.63 5.37
CA VAL A 181 -27.67 -0.20 4.18
C VAL A 181 -27.50 -1.65 4.59
N GLY A 182 -28.34 -2.55 4.09
CA GLY A 182 -28.32 -3.95 4.47
C GLY A 182 -29.08 -4.85 3.48
N SER A 183 -29.38 -6.07 3.88
CA SER A 183 -30.12 -7.02 3.05
C SER A 183 -31.20 -7.72 3.87
N VAL A 184 -32.37 -7.95 3.26
CA VAL A 184 -33.43 -8.76 3.87
C VAL A 184 -33.12 -10.26 3.82
N ALA A 185 -32.17 -10.70 2.99
CA ALA A 185 -31.88 -12.12 2.72
C ALA A 185 -30.79 -12.74 3.61
N GLY A 186 -29.87 -11.93 4.15
CA GLY A 186 -28.70 -12.43 4.87
C GLY A 186 -29.01 -12.89 6.31
N GLY A 187 -28.21 -13.80 6.88
CA GLY A 187 -28.36 -14.22 8.28
C GLY A 187 -28.04 -13.09 9.28
N SER A 188 -26.89 -12.44 9.12
CA SER A 188 -26.48 -11.33 9.99
C SER A 188 -27.34 -10.09 9.72
N GLY A 189 -27.23 -9.53 8.50
CA GLY A 189 -27.78 -8.21 8.16
C GLY A 189 -29.30 -8.13 8.32
N SER A 190 -30.02 -9.18 7.93
CA SER A 190 -31.47 -9.17 8.12
C SER A 190 -31.79 -9.17 9.62
N GLY A 191 -31.18 -10.05 10.42
CA GLY A 191 -31.51 -10.27 11.83
C GLY A 191 -31.26 -9.07 12.74
N MET A 192 -30.32 -8.22 12.36
CA MET A 192 -29.94 -7.04 13.14
C MET A 192 -30.67 -5.76 12.73
N LEU A 193 -31.31 -5.73 11.56
CA LEU A 193 -31.77 -4.51 10.92
C LEU A 193 -32.74 -3.69 11.78
N LEU A 194 -33.75 -4.33 12.36
CA LEU A 194 -34.77 -3.64 13.14
C LEU A 194 -34.19 -3.10 14.45
N ASP A 195 -33.44 -3.93 15.17
CA ASP A 195 -32.82 -3.55 16.45
C ASP A 195 -31.76 -2.43 16.26
N VAL A 196 -30.95 -2.49 15.21
CA VAL A 196 -30.01 -1.39 14.84
C VAL A 196 -30.78 -0.12 14.50
N SER A 197 -31.89 -0.22 13.75
CA SER A 197 -32.72 0.94 13.42
C SER A 197 -33.31 1.59 14.67
N ASP A 198 -33.72 0.80 15.65
CA ASP A 198 -34.22 1.29 16.94
C ASP A 198 -33.13 1.99 17.76
N VAL A 199 -31.91 1.43 17.83
CA VAL A 199 -30.76 2.10 18.46
C VAL A 199 -30.48 3.44 17.76
N VAL A 200 -30.45 3.44 16.44
CA VAL A 200 -30.16 4.65 15.66
C VAL A 200 -31.26 5.70 15.84
N ARG A 201 -32.53 5.31 15.89
CA ARG A 201 -33.65 6.24 16.15
C ARG A 201 -33.58 6.80 17.57
N SER A 202 -33.21 5.99 18.56
CA SER A 202 -33.01 6.42 19.96
C SER A 202 -31.94 7.52 20.07
N VAL A 203 -30.80 7.34 19.40
CA VAL A 203 -29.69 8.32 19.42
C VAL A 203 -29.93 9.50 18.48
N GLY A 204 -30.36 9.23 17.24
CA GLY A 204 -30.47 10.20 16.15
C GLY A 204 -31.39 11.38 16.43
N ARG A 205 -32.41 11.19 17.27
CA ARG A 205 -33.33 12.25 17.68
C ARG A 205 -32.63 13.44 18.33
N ALA A 206 -31.61 13.20 19.16
CA ALA A 206 -30.84 14.27 19.79
C ALA A 206 -30.11 15.16 18.75
N TYR A 207 -29.96 14.65 17.53
CA TYR A 207 -29.28 15.28 16.40
C TYR A 207 -30.25 15.77 15.30
N GLY A 208 -31.57 15.65 15.52
CA GLY A 208 -32.60 16.02 14.54
C GLY A 208 -32.70 15.04 13.36
N ALA A 209 -32.24 13.80 13.51
CA ALA A 209 -32.14 12.86 12.39
C ALA A 209 -32.85 11.54 12.67
N GLU A 210 -33.51 11.02 11.62
CA GLU A 210 -34.17 9.70 11.64
C GLU A 210 -33.56 8.79 10.57
N PRO A 211 -33.39 7.48 10.84
CA PRO A 211 -32.75 6.56 9.90
C PRO A 211 -33.66 6.18 8.74
N ASP A 212 -33.17 6.28 7.52
CA ASP A 212 -33.75 5.58 6.35
C ASP A 212 -33.00 4.28 6.09
N ALA A 213 -33.67 3.28 5.50
CA ALA A 213 -33.09 1.98 5.18
C ALA A 213 -33.08 1.70 3.68
N VAL A 214 -31.98 1.14 3.18
CA VAL A 214 -31.79 0.67 1.80
C VAL A 214 -31.44 -0.80 1.86
N LEU A 215 -32.34 -1.64 1.36
CA LEU A 215 -32.31 -3.07 1.60
C LEU A 215 -32.30 -3.85 0.29
N PHE A 216 -31.25 -4.67 0.10
CA PHE A 216 -31.16 -5.57 -1.04
C PHE A 216 -32.14 -6.74 -0.91
N THR A 217 -32.86 -7.01 -2.00
CA THR A 217 -33.83 -8.10 -2.11
C THR A 217 -33.15 -9.44 -2.46
N PRO A 218 -33.84 -10.59 -2.30
CA PRO A 218 -33.26 -11.92 -2.49
C PRO A 218 -32.63 -12.18 -3.85
N GLU A 219 -33.21 -11.62 -4.91
CA GLU A 219 -32.77 -11.82 -6.30
C GLU A 219 -31.35 -11.32 -6.57
N VAL A 220 -30.83 -10.42 -5.74
CA VAL A 220 -29.44 -9.93 -5.80
C VAL A 220 -28.46 -11.06 -5.50
N PHE A 221 -28.88 -12.07 -4.73
CA PHE A 221 -28.08 -13.20 -4.28
C PHE A 221 -28.34 -14.47 -5.10
N GLN A 222 -29.11 -14.36 -6.19
CA GLN A 222 -29.39 -15.48 -7.07
C GLN A 222 -28.11 -15.89 -7.79
N ALA A 223 -27.80 -17.19 -7.76
CA ALA A 223 -26.70 -17.73 -8.54
C ALA A 223 -27.02 -17.68 -10.04
N ASN A 224 -25.99 -17.82 -10.88
CA ASN A 224 -26.14 -17.76 -12.34
C ASN A 224 -27.08 -18.85 -12.91
N ASP A 225 -27.26 -19.96 -12.17
CA ASP A 225 -28.19 -21.05 -12.51
C ASP A 225 -29.62 -20.80 -12.01
N GLY A 226 -29.89 -19.62 -11.42
CA GLY A 226 -31.19 -19.24 -10.90
C GLY A 226 -31.47 -19.71 -9.47
N THR A 227 -30.55 -20.43 -8.82
CA THR A 227 -30.77 -20.98 -7.48
C THR A 227 -30.52 -19.95 -6.38
N LEU A 228 -31.20 -20.13 -5.24
CA LEU A 228 -30.99 -19.35 -4.01
C LEU A 228 -30.58 -20.30 -2.89
N SER A 229 -29.66 -19.85 -2.03
CA SER A 229 -29.35 -20.59 -0.81
C SER A 229 -30.60 -20.76 0.07
N PRO A 230 -30.75 -21.90 0.77
CA PRO A 230 -31.97 -22.24 1.50
C PRO A 230 -32.32 -21.25 2.62
N GLY A 231 -31.33 -20.57 3.21
CA GLY A 231 -31.56 -19.57 4.25
C GLY A 231 -32.16 -18.25 3.72
N ILE A 232 -32.05 -17.95 2.42
CA ILE A 232 -32.43 -16.65 1.87
C ILE A 232 -33.94 -16.40 1.99
N ALA A 233 -34.77 -17.33 1.53
CA ALA A 233 -36.23 -17.18 1.56
C ALA A 233 -36.80 -16.97 2.98
N PRO A 234 -36.49 -17.83 3.99
CA PRO A 234 -37.02 -17.65 5.34
C PRO A 234 -36.51 -16.37 6.01
N ASN A 235 -35.24 -16.00 5.83
CA ASN A 235 -34.69 -14.75 6.36
C ASN A 235 -35.44 -13.54 5.80
N THR A 236 -35.66 -13.53 4.48
CA THR A 236 -36.37 -12.46 3.77
C THR A 236 -37.79 -12.32 4.28
N TYR A 237 -38.52 -13.43 4.36
CA TYR A 237 -39.90 -13.42 4.82
C TYR A 237 -39.99 -12.80 6.22
N MET A 238 -39.17 -13.25 7.16
CA MET A 238 -39.17 -12.73 8.53
C MET A 238 -38.73 -11.26 8.59
N ALA A 239 -37.70 -10.86 7.84
CA ALA A 239 -37.24 -9.47 7.80
C ALA A 239 -38.34 -8.52 7.28
N LEU A 240 -39.02 -8.91 6.20
CA LEU A 240 -40.11 -8.13 5.63
C LEU A 240 -41.29 -8.05 6.60
N CYS A 241 -41.65 -9.14 7.29
CA CYS A 241 -42.69 -9.14 8.33
C CYS A 241 -42.35 -8.22 9.51
N GLU A 242 -41.12 -8.25 10.00
CA GLU A 242 -40.68 -7.40 11.12
C GLU A 242 -40.66 -5.91 10.73
N LEU A 243 -40.14 -5.57 9.55
CA LEU A 243 -40.14 -4.20 9.03
C LEU A 243 -41.55 -3.70 8.75
N SER A 244 -42.38 -4.55 8.16
CA SER A 244 -43.80 -4.31 7.95
C SER A 244 -44.50 -3.94 9.25
N ASN A 245 -44.34 -4.78 10.27
CA ASN A 245 -44.90 -4.54 11.59
C ASN A 245 -44.43 -3.20 12.18
N ALA A 246 -43.15 -2.88 12.05
CA ALA A 246 -42.61 -1.59 12.48
C ALA A 246 -43.24 -0.41 11.72
N MET A 247 -43.45 -0.52 10.41
CA MET A 247 -44.04 0.54 9.59
C MET A 247 -45.54 0.78 9.86
N TRP A 248 -46.31 -0.26 10.20
CA TRP A 248 -47.75 -0.15 10.51
C TRP A 248 -48.04 0.18 11.97
N THR A 249 -47.04 0.09 12.86
CA THR A 249 -47.14 0.53 14.26
C THR A 249 -46.98 2.04 14.33
N ILE A 250 -48.02 2.81 14.03
CA ILE A 250 -47.94 4.26 13.80
C ILE A 250 -48.13 5.11 15.07
N THR A 251 -48.43 4.49 16.20
CA THR A 251 -48.52 5.16 17.50
C THR A 251 -47.70 4.44 18.55
N GLY A 252 -47.07 5.22 19.42
CA GLY A 252 -46.45 4.70 20.64
C GLY A 252 -47.44 4.22 21.71
N GLN A 253 -48.72 4.07 21.38
CA GLN A 253 -49.71 3.50 22.30
C GLN A 253 -49.57 1.97 22.42
N HIS A 254 -48.78 1.34 21.54
CA HIS A 254 -48.44 -0.08 21.60
C HIS A 254 -47.01 -0.24 22.11
N PRO A 255 -46.81 -0.32 23.44
CA PRO A 255 -45.50 -0.60 23.99
C PRO A 255 -44.99 -1.94 23.43
N THR A 256 -43.70 -2.00 23.15
CA THR A 256 -42.99 -3.23 22.74
C THR A 256 -42.18 -3.74 23.94
N PRO A 257 -42.83 -4.26 24.99
CA PRO A 257 -42.17 -4.53 26.26
C PRO A 257 -41.04 -5.55 26.11
N GLY A 258 -41.14 -6.48 25.14
CA GLY A 258 -40.06 -7.41 24.82
C GLY A 258 -38.80 -6.71 24.31
N ARG A 259 -38.93 -5.72 23.43
CA ARG A 259 -37.81 -4.90 22.96
C ARG A 259 -37.20 -4.12 24.11
N ASP A 260 -38.03 -3.41 24.86
CA ASP A 260 -37.56 -2.52 25.93
C ASP A 260 -36.80 -3.31 27.01
N ALA A 261 -37.28 -4.52 27.36
CA ALA A 261 -36.56 -5.43 28.26
C ALA A 261 -35.18 -5.86 27.74
N LEU A 262 -35.01 -6.05 26.43
CA LEU A 262 -33.71 -6.36 25.82
C LEU A 262 -32.76 -5.15 25.85
N PHE A 263 -33.28 -3.94 25.61
CA PHE A 263 -32.51 -2.70 25.68
C PHE A 263 -32.07 -2.42 27.12
N ASP A 264 -33.00 -2.51 28.08
CA ASP A 264 -32.72 -2.33 29.51
C ASP A 264 -31.67 -3.33 30.00
N ARG A 265 -31.77 -4.61 29.59
CA ARG A 265 -30.76 -5.65 29.89
C ARG A 265 -29.37 -5.26 29.40
N ALA A 266 -29.28 -4.67 28.21
CA ALA A 266 -28.01 -4.22 27.65
C ALA A 266 -27.51 -2.89 28.24
N GLY A 267 -28.33 -2.16 29.02
CA GLY A 267 -28.05 -0.79 29.43
C GLY A 267 -28.15 0.22 28.28
N ALA A 268 -28.78 -0.16 27.17
CA ALA A 268 -29.05 0.70 26.02
C ALA A 268 -30.38 1.47 26.25
N LYS A 269 -30.51 2.64 25.62
CA LYS A 269 -31.74 3.45 25.68
C LYS A 269 -32.68 3.01 24.56
N PRO A 270 -33.88 2.50 24.86
CA PRO A 270 -34.85 2.19 23.83
C PRO A 270 -35.35 3.47 23.13
N PRO A 271 -35.92 3.36 21.92
CA PRO A 271 -36.70 4.45 21.31
C PRO A 271 -37.77 4.96 22.29
N ASN A 272 -38.12 6.24 22.20
CA ASN A 272 -39.15 6.81 23.08
C ASN A 272 -40.46 6.01 22.96
N PRO A 273 -41.11 5.61 24.07
CA PRO A 273 -42.35 4.84 24.03
C PRO A 273 -43.47 5.47 23.20
N ALA A 274 -43.49 6.80 23.05
CA ALA A 274 -44.44 7.52 22.19
C ALA A 274 -44.14 7.38 20.67
N GLN A 275 -43.06 6.70 20.28
CA GLN A 275 -42.57 6.61 18.91
C GLN A 275 -42.68 5.20 18.32
N VAL A 276 -42.69 5.18 16.99
CA VAL A 276 -42.64 3.99 16.15
C VAL A 276 -41.23 3.40 16.17
N GLY A 277 -41.09 2.07 16.09
CA GLY A 277 -39.80 1.40 15.90
C GLY A 277 -39.31 1.41 14.43
N GLY A 278 -38.09 0.97 14.18
CA GLY A 278 -37.52 0.77 12.85
C GLY A 278 -37.15 2.05 12.09
N PRO A 279 -36.88 1.95 10.78
CA PRO A 279 -36.50 3.10 9.95
C PRO A 279 -37.69 4.00 9.58
N ARG A 280 -37.42 5.27 9.25
CA ARG A 280 -38.39 6.26 8.76
C ARG A 280 -38.82 5.97 7.34
N ALA A 281 -38.00 5.38 6.49
CA ALA A 281 -38.37 4.88 5.17
C ALA A 281 -37.58 3.60 4.84
N VAL A 282 -38.15 2.73 4.02
CA VAL A 282 -37.48 1.51 3.55
C VAL A 282 -37.50 1.49 2.02
N TYR A 283 -36.32 1.48 1.41
CA TYR A 283 -36.13 1.38 -0.03
C TYR A 283 -35.60 -0.01 -0.38
N LEU A 284 -36.35 -0.75 -1.18
CA LEU A 284 -35.93 -2.06 -1.67
C LEU A 284 -35.10 -1.91 -2.95
N VAL A 285 -33.99 -2.65 -3.02
CA VAL A 285 -33.09 -2.67 -4.17
C VAL A 285 -33.03 -4.07 -4.76
N GLY A 286 -33.48 -4.17 -6.01
CA GLY A 286 -33.40 -5.38 -6.83
C GLY A 286 -32.16 -5.45 -7.71
N ARG A 287 -31.97 -6.61 -8.34
CA ARG A 287 -30.90 -6.84 -9.33
C ARG A 287 -31.30 -6.33 -10.71
N SER A 288 -32.59 -6.34 -11.02
CA SER A 288 -33.10 -5.94 -12.31
C SER A 288 -34.23 -4.92 -12.20
N SER A 289 -34.31 -4.10 -13.23
CA SER A 289 -35.52 -3.39 -13.64
C SER A 289 -36.06 -4.07 -14.89
N ALA A 290 -37.29 -3.74 -15.31
CA ALA A 290 -37.92 -4.34 -16.49
C ALA A 290 -37.04 -4.33 -17.76
N GLU A 291 -36.09 -3.40 -17.88
CA GLU A 291 -35.24 -3.21 -19.07
C GLU A 291 -33.75 -3.47 -18.82
N VAL A 292 -33.27 -3.37 -17.58
CA VAL A 292 -31.84 -3.49 -17.24
C VAL A 292 -31.65 -4.51 -16.12
N SER A 293 -30.82 -5.52 -16.35
CA SER A 293 -30.40 -6.48 -15.32
C SER A 293 -28.91 -6.34 -15.06
N LEU A 294 -28.56 -6.15 -13.80
CA LEU A 294 -27.17 -6.20 -13.35
C LEU A 294 -26.71 -7.67 -13.27
N GLY A 295 -25.42 -7.90 -13.51
CA GLY A 295 -24.82 -9.22 -13.63
C GLY A 295 -24.80 -9.98 -12.32
N ASP A 296 -24.11 -9.43 -11.30
CA ASP A 296 -23.95 -10.05 -9.99
C ASP A 296 -24.13 -9.06 -8.83
N ALA A 297 -24.12 -9.58 -7.61
CA ALA A 297 -24.31 -8.80 -6.39
C ALA A 297 -23.28 -7.65 -6.24
N ASP A 298 -22.03 -7.88 -6.64
CA ASP A 298 -20.97 -6.88 -6.54
C ASP A 298 -21.26 -5.71 -7.49
N GLU A 299 -21.76 -5.97 -8.69
CA GLU A 299 -22.23 -4.92 -9.59
C GLU A 299 -23.38 -4.10 -8.99
N VAL A 300 -24.35 -4.75 -8.33
CA VAL A 300 -25.43 -4.03 -7.64
C VAL A 300 -24.88 -3.14 -6.51
N TYR A 301 -23.95 -3.65 -5.69
CA TYR A 301 -23.32 -2.87 -4.62
C TYR A 301 -22.54 -1.67 -5.15
N SER A 302 -21.86 -1.85 -6.29
CA SER A 302 -21.12 -0.78 -6.96
C SER A 302 -22.07 0.34 -7.46
N VAL A 303 -23.17 -0.02 -8.10
CA VAL A 303 -24.18 0.93 -8.60
C VAL A 303 -24.85 1.69 -7.45
N VAL A 304 -25.28 0.98 -6.40
CA VAL A 304 -25.89 1.60 -5.21
C VAL A 304 -24.87 2.48 -4.47
N GLY A 305 -23.66 1.98 -4.28
CA GLY A 305 -22.59 2.73 -3.62
C GLY A 305 -22.23 4.01 -4.38
N ARG A 306 -22.20 3.94 -5.71
CA ARG A 306 -22.01 5.14 -6.54
C ARG A 306 -23.18 6.11 -6.42
N THR A 307 -24.41 5.61 -6.46
CA THR A 307 -25.63 6.42 -6.35
C THR A 307 -25.61 7.29 -5.09
N TYR A 308 -25.38 6.68 -3.93
CA TYR A 308 -25.39 7.42 -2.66
C TYR A 308 -24.17 8.32 -2.47
N ALA A 309 -23.02 7.98 -3.06
CA ALA A 309 -21.88 8.89 -3.10
C ALA A 309 -22.20 10.17 -3.91
N GLU A 310 -22.84 10.04 -5.08
CA GLU A 310 -23.27 11.19 -5.89
C GLU A 310 -24.33 12.04 -5.17
N ILE A 311 -25.27 11.39 -4.47
CA ILE A 311 -26.26 12.10 -3.66
C ILE A 311 -25.56 12.90 -2.56
N ALA A 312 -24.58 12.33 -1.85
CA ALA A 312 -23.87 13.02 -0.78
C ALA A 312 -22.98 14.17 -1.28
N LEU A 313 -22.49 14.09 -2.52
CA LEU A 313 -21.72 15.15 -3.18
C LEU A 313 -22.60 16.26 -3.77
N ASP A 314 -23.92 16.08 -3.82
CA ASP A 314 -24.85 17.04 -4.39
C ASP A 314 -25.92 17.46 -3.38
N PRO A 315 -25.87 18.71 -2.87
CA PRO A 315 -26.82 19.17 -1.86
C PRO A 315 -28.26 19.23 -2.41
N HIS A 316 -28.45 19.39 -3.71
CA HIS A 316 -29.78 19.37 -4.32
C HIS A 316 -30.37 17.96 -4.32
N LEU A 317 -29.59 16.94 -4.69
CA LEU A 317 -30.01 15.55 -4.63
C LEU A 317 -30.28 15.09 -3.20
N SER A 318 -29.41 15.48 -2.26
CA SER A 318 -29.60 15.25 -0.82
C SER A 318 -30.93 15.84 -0.33
N ASN A 319 -31.23 17.08 -0.69
CA ASN A 319 -32.47 17.76 -0.33
C ASN A 319 -33.70 17.08 -0.97
N GLN A 320 -33.61 16.63 -2.23
CA GLN A 320 -34.67 15.88 -2.89
C GLN A 320 -34.96 14.54 -2.19
N LEU A 321 -33.92 13.80 -1.79
CA LEU A 321 -34.06 12.55 -1.05
C LEU A 321 -34.77 12.76 0.30
N GLN A 322 -34.36 13.78 1.07
CA GLN A 322 -35.00 14.15 2.34
C GLN A 322 -36.45 14.59 2.15
N ALA A 323 -36.73 15.45 1.16
CA ALA A 323 -38.07 15.92 0.85
C ALA A 323 -39.00 14.76 0.43
N TYR A 324 -38.48 13.81 -0.35
CA TYR A 324 -39.22 12.61 -0.74
C TYR A 324 -39.55 11.72 0.47
N GLY A 325 -38.61 11.56 1.40
CA GLY A 325 -38.78 10.76 2.61
C GLY A 325 -39.77 11.33 3.62
N ILE A 326 -39.78 12.66 3.82
CA ILE A 326 -40.55 13.32 4.89
C ILE A 326 -41.93 13.78 4.42
N ALA A 327 -42.04 14.54 3.32
CA ALA A 327 -43.28 15.22 2.96
C ALA A 327 -44.26 14.33 2.18
N ASN A 328 -43.76 13.48 1.29
CA ASN A 328 -44.62 12.69 0.40
C ASN A 328 -45.22 11.46 1.11
N ARG A 329 -44.55 10.87 2.09
CA ARG A 329 -45.03 9.63 2.73
C ARG A 329 -46.31 9.86 3.52
N ALA A 330 -46.30 10.86 4.41
CA ALA A 330 -47.48 11.21 5.20
C ALA A 330 -48.64 11.64 4.28
N ALA A 331 -48.37 12.48 3.28
CA ALA A 331 -49.39 12.96 2.34
C ALA A 331 -49.98 11.86 1.44
N ARG A 332 -49.18 10.89 0.98
CA ARG A 332 -49.66 9.76 0.15
C ARG A 332 -50.46 8.72 0.94
N ALA A 333 -50.20 8.61 2.23
CA ALA A 333 -50.99 7.76 3.12
C ALA A 333 -52.38 8.36 3.38
N VAL A 334 -52.53 9.69 3.31
CA VAL A 334 -53.84 10.35 3.40
C VAL A 334 -54.74 9.89 2.25
N GLY A 335 -55.78 9.12 2.58
CA GLY A 335 -56.79 8.64 1.62
C GLY A 335 -56.55 7.22 1.07
N THR A 336 -55.46 6.55 1.44
CA THR A 336 -55.25 5.13 1.10
C THR A 336 -55.79 4.26 2.24
N PRO A 337 -56.96 3.59 2.10
CA PRO A 337 -57.50 2.79 3.18
C PRO A 337 -56.60 1.56 3.42
N ASP A 338 -56.29 1.29 4.68
CA ASP A 338 -55.62 0.05 5.07
C ASP A 338 -56.53 -1.15 4.75
N LYS A 339 -56.16 -1.93 3.74
CA LYS A 339 -56.90 -3.12 3.29
C LYS A 339 -56.56 -4.37 4.09
N LEU A 340 -55.44 -4.36 4.82
CA LEU A 340 -54.95 -5.51 5.58
C LEU A 340 -55.40 -5.46 7.05
N GLY A 341 -55.85 -4.30 7.53
CA GLY A 341 -56.28 -4.11 8.92
C GLY A 341 -55.12 -4.17 9.91
N LEU A 342 -53.90 -3.82 9.46
CA LEU A 342 -52.67 -3.87 10.23
C LEU A 342 -52.33 -2.52 10.91
N ALA A 343 -52.92 -1.42 10.45
CA ALA A 343 -52.68 -0.08 11.01
C ALA A 343 -53.43 0.11 12.34
N THR A 344 -52.73 0.61 13.36
CA THR A 344 -53.23 0.58 14.74
C THR A 344 -54.05 1.78 15.20
N ALA A 345 -54.02 2.92 14.50
CA ALA A 345 -54.67 4.15 14.98
C ALA A 345 -55.32 5.05 13.91
N GLN A 346 -55.05 4.81 12.62
CA GLN A 346 -55.62 5.55 11.50
C GLN A 346 -55.92 4.55 10.39
N SER A 347 -57.08 4.66 9.75
CA SER A 347 -57.47 3.85 8.60
C SER A 347 -56.62 4.09 7.34
N SER A 348 -55.49 4.80 7.47
CA SER A 348 -54.55 5.13 6.39
C SER A 348 -53.37 4.16 6.34
N ASP A 349 -53.10 3.61 5.16
CA ASP A 349 -51.96 2.75 4.90
C ASP A 349 -50.66 3.56 4.83
N LEU A 350 -49.91 3.56 5.94
CA LEU A 350 -48.59 4.19 6.05
C LEU A 350 -47.44 3.23 5.67
N GLY A 351 -47.71 1.92 5.56
CA GLY A 351 -46.70 0.86 5.41
C GLY A 351 -46.35 0.56 3.96
N ASN A 352 -45.64 1.46 3.30
CA ASN A 352 -45.20 1.25 1.92
C ASN A 352 -43.69 1.09 1.83
N PHE A 353 -43.24 -0.07 1.36
CA PHE A 353 -41.89 -0.23 0.85
C PHE A 353 -41.74 0.66 -0.39
N GLY A 354 -40.70 1.49 -0.39
CA GLY A 354 -40.34 2.34 -1.51
C GLY A 354 -39.34 1.66 -2.44
N SER A 355 -39.21 2.21 -3.63
CA SER A 355 -38.07 1.99 -4.52
C SER A 355 -37.47 3.34 -4.89
N LEU A 356 -36.17 3.37 -5.18
CA LEU A 356 -35.46 4.55 -5.66
C LEU A 356 -34.80 4.22 -7.00
N GLY A 357 -35.18 4.94 -8.05
CA GLY A 357 -34.51 4.89 -9.34
C GLY A 357 -33.37 5.91 -9.38
N PHE A 358 -32.22 5.49 -9.89
CA PHE A 358 -31.11 6.39 -10.18
C PHE A 358 -30.60 6.14 -11.59
N SER A 359 -30.36 7.22 -12.33
CA SER A 359 -29.72 7.18 -13.62
C SER A 359 -28.64 8.25 -13.70
N ARG A 360 -27.54 7.93 -14.35
CA ARG A 360 -26.46 8.87 -14.61
C ARG A 360 -25.99 8.72 -16.05
N VAL A 361 -25.91 9.85 -16.73
CA VAL A 361 -25.28 9.93 -18.05
C VAL A 361 -23.88 10.52 -17.86
N THR A 362 -22.87 9.81 -18.33
CA THR A 362 -21.47 10.24 -18.26
C THR A 362 -20.79 9.97 -19.60
N LEU A 363 -19.82 10.81 -19.96
CA LEU A 363 -18.95 10.57 -21.12
C LEU A 363 -17.92 9.45 -20.86
N GLY A 364 -17.95 8.83 -19.67
CA GLY A 364 -17.06 7.74 -19.30
C GLY A 364 -15.60 8.13 -19.10
N ARG A 365 -15.30 9.44 -18.99
CA ARG A 365 -13.92 9.95 -18.82
C ARG A 365 -13.21 9.37 -17.60
N GLU A 366 -13.95 9.09 -16.53
CA GLU A 366 -13.40 8.44 -15.33
C GLU A 366 -12.97 6.99 -15.56
N PHE A 367 -13.73 6.24 -16.36
CA PHE A 367 -13.35 4.89 -16.76
C PHE A 367 -12.15 4.92 -17.69
N PHE A 368 -12.07 5.92 -18.57
CA PHE A 368 -10.92 6.11 -19.46
C PHE A 368 -9.64 6.47 -18.68
N GLU A 369 -9.72 7.36 -17.69
CA GLU A 369 -8.61 7.72 -16.82
C GLU A 369 -8.08 6.49 -16.05
N ARG A 370 -8.99 5.72 -15.43
CA ARG A 370 -8.64 4.49 -14.73
C ARG A 370 -8.02 3.46 -15.67
N TYR A 371 -8.66 3.22 -16.81
CA TYR A 371 -8.16 2.30 -17.84
C TYR A 371 -6.78 2.71 -18.32
N ALA A 372 -6.55 3.99 -18.64
CA ALA A 372 -5.27 4.50 -19.10
C ALA A 372 -4.18 4.30 -18.03
N SER A 373 -4.49 4.61 -16.76
CA SER A 373 -3.58 4.44 -15.63
C SER A 373 -3.20 2.97 -15.42
N GLU A 374 -4.19 2.08 -15.33
CA GLU A 374 -3.97 0.64 -15.18
C GLU A 374 -3.24 0.03 -16.40
N ARG A 375 -3.54 0.52 -17.60
CA ARG A 375 -2.88 0.10 -18.85
C ARG A 375 -1.42 0.51 -18.87
N ILE A 376 -1.10 1.76 -18.50
CA ILE A 376 0.28 2.27 -18.41
C ILE A 376 1.06 1.49 -17.34
N LEU A 377 0.46 1.28 -16.17
CA LEU A 377 1.08 0.48 -15.11
C LEU A 377 1.38 -0.94 -15.58
N ARG A 378 0.40 -1.60 -16.22
CA ARG A 378 0.60 -2.93 -16.81
C ARG A 378 1.71 -2.92 -17.86
N MET A 379 1.79 -1.90 -18.73
CA MET A 379 2.87 -1.76 -19.71
C MET A 379 4.23 -1.66 -19.04
N ALA A 380 4.36 -0.82 -18.01
CA ALA A 380 5.61 -0.66 -17.27
C ALA A 380 6.02 -1.98 -16.58
N CYS A 381 5.09 -2.67 -15.91
CA CYS A 381 5.37 -3.95 -15.26
C CYS A 381 5.78 -5.03 -16.27
N LEU A 382 5.06 -5.18 -17.38
CA LEU A 382 5.41 -6.16 -18.43
C LEU A 382 6.74 -5.80 -19.11
N ARG A 383 7.05 -4.50 -19.28
CA ARG A 383 8.35 -4.06 -19.78
C ARG A 383 9.48 -4.41 -18.81
N LEU A 384 9.26 -4.32 -17.50
CA LEU A 384 10.28 -4.70 -16.53
C LEU A 384 10.45 -6.22 -16.44
N LEU A 385 9.35 -6.99 -16.48
CA LEU A 385 9.41 -8.44 -16.25
C LEU A 385 9.72 -9.21 -17.53
N ASP A 386 9.04 -8.88 -18.64
CA ASP A 386 8.94 -9.77 -19.81
C ASP A 386 9.64 -9.20 -21.04
N GLN A 387 10.36 -8.08 -20.92
CA GLN A 387 10.95 -7.44 -22.10
C GLN A 387 11.95 -8.34 -22.85
N HIS A 388 12.71 -9.16 -22.14
CA HIS A 388 13.57 -10.17 -22.78
C HIS A 388 12.77 -11.16 -23.63
N LEU A 389 11.56 -11.54 -23.20
CA LEU A 389 10.67 -12.46 -23.93
C LEU A 389 10.08 -11.84 -25.19
N THR A 390 9.98 -10.51 -25.29
CA THR A 390 9.52 -9.85 -26.52
C THR A 390 10.46 -10.03 -27.71
N ARG A 391 11.68 -10.53 -27.47
CA ARG A 391 12.67 -10.86 -28.51
C ARG A 391 12.50 -12.27 -29.08
N HIS A 392 11.60 -13.06 -28.49
CA HIS A 392 11.22 -14.39 -28.97
C HIS A 392 10.48 -14.28 -30.31
N TYR A 393 10.75 -15.19 -31.25
CA TYR A 393 9.97 -15.29 -32.49
C TYR A 393 8.94 -16.42 -32.36
N PRO A 394 7.66 -16.19 -32.74
CA PRO A 394 6.65 -17.24 -32.70
C PRO A 394 7.10 -18.48 -33.48
N GLY A 395 7.26 -19.62 -32.79
CA GLY A 395 7.62 -20.90 -33.39
C GLY A 395 9.11 -21.24 -33.42
N ASP A 396 9.99 -20.46 -32.77
CA ASP A 396 11.43 -20.75 -32.74
C ASP A 396 11.83 -21.95 -31.83
N GLY A 397 10.90 -22.45 -31.01
CA GLY A 397 11.11 -23.59 -30.11
C GLY A 397 12.00 -23.33 -28.90
N LYS A 398 12.43 -22.08 -28.66
CA LYS A 398 13.30 -21.71 -27.55
C LYS A 398 12.53 -21.64 -26.23
N THR A 399 13.20 -22.02 -25.14
CA THR A 399 12.68 -21.81 -23.78
C THR A 399 12.93 -20.39 -23.30
N ASP A 400 12.14 -19.89 -22.35
CA ASP A 400 12.31 -18.56 -21.74
C ASP A 400 13.73 -18.35 -21.20
N ASP A 401 14.33 -19.38 -20.58
CA ASP A 401 15.71 -19.36 -20.09
C ASP A 401 16.75 -19.20 -21.22
N GLN A 402 16.51 -19.80 -22.39
CA GLN A 402 17.41 -19.66 -23.54
C GLN A 402 17.35 -18.24 -24.10
N VAL A 403 16.15 -17.66 -24.20
CA VAL A 403 15.94 -16.29 -24.66
C VAL A 403 16.59 -15.30 -23.70
N LEU A 404 16.47 -15.53 -22.40
CA LEU A 404 17.12 -14.73 -21.37
C LEU A 404 18.65 -14.77 -21.54
N LYS A 405 19.24 -15.96 -21.71
CA LYS A 405 20.69 -16.10 -21.93
C LYS A 405 21.15 -15.35 -23.18
N GLU A 406 20.45 -15.49 -24.30
CA GLU A 406 20.77 -14.76 -25.53
C GLU A 406 20.68 -13.23 -25.34
N ALA A 407 19.64 -12.76 -24.64
CA ALA A 407 19.48 -11.35 -24.34
C ALA A 407 20.61 -10.80 -23.46
N VAL A 408 21.12 -11.61 -22.51
CA VAL A 408 22.27 -11.28 -21.67
C VAL A 408 23.56 -11.25 -22.49
N GLU A 409 23.81 -12.25 -23.33
CA GLU A 409 25.00 -12.30 -24.20
C GLU A 409 25.04 -11.11 -25.16
N GLN A 410 23.90 -10.74 -25.74
CA GLN A 410 23.79 -9.59 -26.63
C GLN A 410 24.05 -8.26 -25.90
N ALA A 411 23.55 -8.12 -24.67
CA ALA A 411 23.67 -6.89 -23.90
C ALA A 411 25.05 -6.71 -23.22
N TRP A 412 25.76 -7.81 -22.97
CA TRP A 412 26.97 -7.82 -22.15
C TRP A 412 28.06 -6.82 -22.59
N PRO A 413 28.46 -6.74 -23.88
CA PRO A 413 29.53 -5.82 -24.28
C PRO A 413 29.18 -4.36 -24.04
N GLY A 414 27.93 -3.97 -24.35
CA GLY A 414 27.45 -2.60 -24.14
C GLY A 414 27.32 -2.26 -22.66
N PHE A 415 26.79 -3.20 -21.86
CA PHE A 415 26.66 -3.04 -20.41
C PHE A 415 28.02 -2.89 -19.72
N LEU A 416 28.99 -3.75 -20.05
CA LEU A 416 30.34 -3.70 -19.49
C LEU A 416 31.02 -2.37 -19.84
N ALA A 417 30.94 -1.93 -21.10
CA ALA A 417 31.51 -0.66 -21.52
C ALA A 417 30.87 0.54 -20.80
N ALA A 418 29.54 0.54 -20.62
CA ALA A 418 28.78 1.59 -19.95
C ALA A 418 29.00 1.61 -18.42
N SER A 419 29.34 0.46 -17.82
CA SER A 419 29.58 0.36 -16.37
C SER A 419 30.79 1.16 -15.88
N GLY A 420 31.75 1.45 -16.77
CA GLY A 420 32.98 2.18 -16.44
C GLY A 420 34.03 1.38 -15.66
N VAL A 421 33.80 0.09 -15.43
CA VAL A 421 34.66 -0.78 -14.58
C VAL A 421 35.19 -2.02 -15.32
N SER A 422 35.43 -1.90 -16.63
CA SER A 422 36.01 -3.01 -17.42
C SER A 422 37.50 -3.19 -17.07
N GLU A 423 37.85 -4.36 -16.53
CA GLU A 423 39.18 -4.63 -15.95
C GLU A 423 39.77 -6.01 -16.31
N LEU A 424 39.02 -6.84 -17.03
CA LEU A 424 39.46 -8.21 -17.34
C LEU A 424 40.23 -8.24 -18.67
N GLY A 425 41.37 -8.93 -18.69
CA GLY A 425 42.14 -9.15 -19.91
C GLY A 425 43.03 -7.95 -20.29
N GLN A 426 42.72 -7.29 -21.41
CA GLN A 426 43.47 -6.12 -21.90
C GLN A 426 42.85 -4.77 -21.50
N ASP A 427 41.71 -4.80 -20.82
CA ASP A 427 41.05 -3.59 -20.32
C ASP A 427 41.58 -3.27 -18.92
N ASP A 428 42.03 -2.02 -18.71
CA ASP A 428 42.61 -1.56 -17.45
C ASP A 428 41.90 -0.27 -16.95
N LYS A 429 40.57 -0.16 -17.11
CA LYS A 429 39.87 1.13 -16.85
C LYS A 429 39.95 1.58 -15.39
N VAL A 430 39.87 0.65 -14.45
CA VAL A 430 39.99 0.92 -13.01
C VAL A 430 41.45 1.21 -12.68
N LYS A 431 42.39 0.37 -13.14
CA LYS A 431 43.83 0.60 -13.01
C LYS A 431 44.26 1.99 -13.53
N ASP A 432 43.87 2.35 -14.75
CA ASP A 432 44.15 3.64 -15.37
C ASP A 432 43.57 4.83 -14.57
N ALA A 433 42.39 4.65 -13.98
CA ALA A 433 41.74 5.69 -13.19
C ALA A 433 42.50 5.96 -11.87
N ILE A 434 42.99 4.91 -11.23
CA ILE A 434 43.62 4.97 -9.90
C ILE A 434 45.15 5.13 -9.94
N ASP A 435 45.79 4.97 -11.10
CA ASP A 435 47.24 5.10 -11.29
C ASP A 435 47.75 6.53 -10.98
N PRO A 436 48.61 6.71 -9.96
CA PRO A 436 49.24 7.98 -9.63
C PRO A 436 50.55 8.23 -10.38
N SER A 437 51.07 7.29 -11.19
CA SER A 437 52.42 7.35 -11.75
C SER A 437 52.71 8.64 -12.54
N ARG A 438 51.73 9.16 -13.29
CA ARG A 438 51.87 10.45 -14.01
C ARG A 438 52.04 11.65 -13.09
N GLU A 439 51.40 11.65 -11.92
CA GLU A 439 51.49 12.74 -10.94
C GLU A 439 52.85 12.74 -10.22
N LEU A 440 53.48 11.57 -10.13
CA LEU A 440 54.72 11.36 -9.38
C LEU A 440 55.99 11.46 -10.24
N GLU A 441 55.88 11.69 -11.55
CA GLU A 441 57.06 11.81 -12.43
C GLU A 441 58.05 12.88 -11.95
N ALA A 442 57.56 14.04 -11.51
CA ALA A 442 58.43 15.09 -10.96
C ALA A 442 59.16 14.66 -9.68
N GLU A 443 58.52 13.86 -8.83
CA GLU A 443 59.13 13.32 -7.61
C GLU A 443 60.19 12.24 -7.93
N LEU A 444 59.94 11.43 -8.96
CA LEU A 444 60.90 10.45 -9.47
C LEU A 444 62.14 11.14 -10.07
N ASP A 445 61.94 12.24 -10.80
CA ASP A 445 63.05 13.07 -11.32
C ASP A 445 63.83 13.74 -10.18
N LEU A 446 63.13 14.25 -9.15
CA LEU A 446 63.77 14.82 -7.96
C LEU A 446 64.60 13.78 -7.20
N LEU A 447 64.15 12.52 -7.12
CA LEU A 447 64.92 11.44 -6.54
C LEU A 447 66.23 11.22 -7.31
N ALA A 448 66.15 11.12 -8.64
CA ALA A 448 67.33 10.93 -9.50
C ALA A 448 68.34 12.08 -9.31
N ASN A 449 67.85 13.33 -9.32
CA ASN A 449 68.68 14.51 -9.09
C ASN A 449 69.35 14.51 -7.70
N ARG A 450 68.62 14.14 -6.64
CA ARG A 450 69.18 14.02 -5.28
C ARG A 450 70.25 12.94 -5.18
N ILE A 451 70.07 11.82 -5.88
CA ILE A 451 71.09 10.76 -5.95
C ILE A 451 72.36 11.32 -6.61
N LEU A 452 72.24 12.06 -7.72
CA LEU A 452 73.37 12.70 -8.39
C LEU A 452 74.07 13.74 -7.50
N GLU A 453 73.31 14.56 -6.75
CA GLU A 453 73.85 15.54 -5.81
C GLU A 453 74.62 14.86 -4.65
N ASP A 454 74.06 13.82 -4.04
CA ASP A 454 74.70 13.08 -2.96
C ASP A 454 75.99 12.38 -3.45
N ILE A 455 75.98 11.82 -4.67
CA ILE A 455 77.17 11.22 -5.28
C ILE A 455 78.26 12.27 -5.49
N ARG A 456 77.90 13.46 -5.97
CA ARG A 456 78.85 14.60 -6.14
C ARG A 456 79.43 15.06 -4.81
N GLY A 457 78.60 15.13 -3.76
CA GLY A 457 79.01 15.55 -2.42
C GLY A 457 80.01 14.60 -1.74
N ASN A 458 80.00 13.31 -2.10
CA ASN A 458 80.89 12.28 -1.55
C ASN A 458 82.18 12.06 -2.38
N ALA A 459 82.38 12.81 -3.47
CA ALA A 459 83.54 12.64 -4.32
C ALA A 459 84.85 13.12 -3.68
N ARG A 460 85.90 12.31 -3.82
CA ARG A 460 87.26 12.66 -3.36
C ARG A 460 88.15 12.88 -4.58
N GLN A 461 88.77 14.06 -4.68
CA GLN A 461 89.61 14.45 -5.83
C GLN A 461 88.90 14.31 -7.19
N GLY A 462 87.59 14.58 -7.25
CA GLY A 462 86.80 14.51 -8.49
C GLY A 462 86.47 13.10 -8.98
N LYS A 463 86.70 12.06 -8.16
CA LYS A 463 86.32 10.67 -8.44
C LYS A 463 85.46 10.09 -7.33
N VAL A 464 84.58 9.16 -7.68
CA VAL A 464 83.74 8.38 -6.75
C VAL A 464 83.96 6.90 -7.03
N ALA A 465 84.05 6.09 -5.98
CA ALA A 465 84.06 4.63 -6.14
C ALA A 465 82.67 4.17 -6.59
N VAL A 466 82.57 3.32 -7.62
CA VAL A 466 81.27 2.90 -8.17
C VAL A 466 80.42 2.18 -7.11
N ALA A 467 81.04 1.41 -6.22
CA ALA A 467 80.37 0.79 -5.08
C ALA A 467 79.76 1.80 -4.10
N GLU A 468 80.40 2.95 -3.92
CA GLU A 468 79.90 4.04 -3.06
C GLU A 468 78.72 4.75 -3.73
N ALA A 469 78.82 5.04 -5.03
CA ALA A 469 77.71 5.63 -5.80
C ALA A 469 76.45 4.74 -5.81
N ARG A 470 76.62 3.43 -6.00
CA ARG A 470 75.52 2.45 -5.92
C ARG A 470 74.96 2.32 -4.50
N GLY A 471 75.81 2.37 -3.48
CA GLY A 471 75.40 2.39 -2.07
C GLY A 471 74.55 3.61 -1.72
N ILE A 472 74.87 4.78 -2.26
CA ILE A 472 74.06 6.01 -2.14
C ILE A 472 72.69 5.82 -2.81
N ALA A 473 72.67 5.30 -4.04
CA ALA A 473 71.42 5.03 -4.76
C ALA A 473 70.53 4.02 -4.03
N ASP A 474 71.07 2.88 -3.59
CA ASP A 474 70.37 1.85 -2.79
C ASP A 474 69.82 2.42 -1.47
N SER A 475 70.62 3.24 -0.77
CA SER A 475 70.17 3.91 0.47
C SER A 475 68.98 4.83 0.22
N ARG A 476 69.02 5.63 -0.86
CA ARG A 476 67.93 6.54 -1.24
C ARG A 476 66.67 5.81 -1.69
N ILE A 477 66.81 4.71 -2.44
CA ILE A 477 65.68 3.83 -2.78
C ILE A 477 65.08 3.30 -1.47
N LYS A 478 65.86 2.65 -0.60
CA LYS A 478 65.38 2.11 0.68
C LYS A 478 64.64 3.15 1.52
N LYS A 479 65.19 4.36 1.61
CA LYS A 479 64.54 5.49 2.30
C LYS A 479 63.17 5.81 1.68
N SER A 480 63.09 5.82 0.36
CA SER A 480 61.85 6.06 -0.39
C SER A 480 60.80 4.93 -0.26
N LEU A 481 61.20 3.72 0.12
CA LEU A 481 60.31 2.57 0.38
C LEU A 481 59.70 2.55 1.80
N ARG A 482 60.21 3.38 2.72
CA ARG A 482 59.84 3.38 4.14
C ARG A 482 58.46 3.97 4.37
N LEU A 483 57.66 3.30 5.21
CA LEU A 483 56.31 3.77 5.59
C LEU A 483 56.34 4.69 6.82
N ASP A 484 57.42 4.65 7.60
CA ASP A 484 57.61 5.48 8.79
C ASP A 484 58.14 6.88 8.47
N GLU A 485 58.51 7.14 7.21
CA GLU A 485 58.92 8.46 6.74
C GLU A 485 57.78 9.15 5.97
N PRO A 486 57.16 10.23 6.51
CA PRO A 486 56.00 10.87 5.91
C PRO A 486 56.24 11.41 4.50
N GLU A 487 57.49 11.78 4.19
CA GLU A 487 57.87 12.33 2.89
C GLU A 487 58.34 11.27 1.89
N SER A 488 58.31 9.98 2.24
CA SER A 488 58.74 8.93 1.33
C SER A 488 57.83 8.86 0.10
N LEU A 489 58.41 8.50 -1.05
CA LEU A 489 57.67 8.29 -2.29
C LEU A 489 56.57 7.23 -2.11
N ARG A 490 56.77 6.22 -1.26
CA ARG A 490 55.74 5.23 -0.94
C ARG A 490 54.51 5.82 -0.29
N VAL A 491 54.69 6.63 0.75
CA VAL A 491 53.57 7.27 1.46
C VAL A 491 52.81 8.18 0.52
N ARG A 492 53.53 8.95 -0.31
CA ARG A 492 52.95 9.84 -1.32
C ARG A 492 52.18 9.07 -2.40
N ALA A 493 52.72 7.97 -2.91
CA ALA A 493 52.07 7.14 -3.93
C ALA A 493 50.76 6.53 -3.42
N VAL A 494 50.79 5.94 -2.22
CA VAL A 494 49.58 5.36 -1.60
C VAL A 494 48.54 6.46 -1.32
N ALA A 495 48.96 7.64 -0.87
CA ALA A 495 48.04 8.77 -0.64
C ALA A 495 47.42 9.28 -1.95
N ALA A 496 48.21 9.40 -3.01
CA ALA A 496 47.74 9.83 -4.33
C ALA A 496 46.74 8.84 -4.93
N MET A 497 47.03 7.53 -4.84
CA MET A 497 46.12 6.46 -5.26
C MET A 497 44.80 6.51 -4.49
N ARG A 498 44.84 6.62 -3.14
CA ARG A 498 43.62 6.69 -2.32
C ARG A 498 42.70 7.83 -2.70
N ARG A 499 43.26 9.03 -2.89
CA ARG A 499 42.49 10.18 -3.37
C ARG A 499 41.86 9.92 -4.75
N ARG A 500 42.59 9.29 -5.67
CA ARG A 500 42.04 8.91 -6.99
C ARG A 500 40.92 7.88 -6.87
N VAL A 501 41.02 6.93 -5.93
CA VAL A 501 39.93 6.00 -5.60
C VAL A 501 38.71 6.76 -5.09
N ASP A 502 38.89 7.72 -4.17
CA ASP A 502 37.81 8.56 -3.65
C ASP A 502 37.13 9.39 -4.75
N ASP A 503 37.87 9.84 -5.75
CA ASP A 503 37.34 10.57 -6.91
C ASP A 503 36.64 9.64 -7.92
N PHE A 504 37.17 8.44 -8.16
CA PHE A 504 36.64 7.49 -9.14
C PHE A 504 35.37 6.77 -8.68
N ALA A 505 35.32 6.36 -7.40
CA ALA A 505 34.21 5.59 -6.84
C ALA A 505 32.80 6.20 -7.08
N PRO A 506 32.57 7.52 -6.87
CA PRO A 506 31.26 8.13 -7.16
C PRO A 506 30.94 8.16 -8.67
N LEU A 507 31.95 8.35 -9.52
CA LEU A 507 31.77 8.36 -10.99
C LEU A 507 31.35 6.97 -11.49
N ALA A 508 32.08 5.93 -11.08
CA ALA A 508 31.77 4.54 -11.43
C ALA A 508 30.38 4.14 -10.93
N SER A 509 30.01 4.55 -9.71
CA SER A 509 28.69 4.28 -9.14
C SER A 509 27.56 4.91 -9.94
N ASN A 510 27.75 6.13 -10.45
CA ASN A 510 26.76 6.81 -11.29
C ASN A 510 26.63 6.16 -12.66
N LEU A 511 27.76 5.84 -13.32
CA LEU A 511 27.78 5.13 -14.60
C LEU A 511 27.09 3.77 -14.51
N LEU A 512 27.39 2.99 -13.46
CA LEU A 512 26.73 1.71 -13.22
C LEU A 512 25.23 1.87 -12.99
N ARG A 513 24.80 2.91 -12.25
CA ARG A 513 23.37 3.19 -12.04
C ARG A 513 22.65 3.48 -13.35
N GLU A 514 23.25 4.32 -14.20
CA GLU A 514 22.69 4.62 -15.53
C GLU A 514 22.64 3.38 -16.43
N ALA A 515 23.71 2.58 -16.44
CA ALA A 515 23.75 1.33 -17.18
C ALA A 515 22.65 0.35 -16.73
N VAL A 516 22.42 0.22 -15.42
CA VAL A 516 21.34 -0.62 -14.86
C VAL A 516 19.97 -0.13 -15.29
N VAL A 517 19.71 1.17 -15.25
CA VAL A 517 18.41 1.74 -15.68
C VAL A 517 18.17 1.49 -17.17
N ASN A 518 19.18 1.73 -18.00
CA ASN A 518 19.08 1.52 -19.45
C ASN A 518 18.85 0.04 -19.80
N VAL A 519 19.61 -0.87 -19.19
CA VAL A 519 19.44 -2.31 -19.41
C VAL A 519 18.10 -2.81 -18.88
N CYS A 520 17.65 -2.36 -17.70
CA CYS A 520 16.30 -2.67 -17.21
C CYS A 520 15.23 -2.22 -18.21
N ALA A 521 15.39 -1.02 -18.78
CA ALA A 521 14.45 -0.48 -19.75
C ALA A 521 14.51 -1.22 -21.09
N GLU A 522 15.67 -1.64 -21.57
CA GLU A 522 15.84 -2.26 -22.89
C GLU A 522 15.68 -3.79 -22.89
N HIS A 523 16.15 -4.47 -21.85
CA HIS A 523 16.21 -5.92 -21.77
C HIS A 523 15.34 -6.51 -20.66
N GLY A 524 14.81 -5.70 -19.75
CA GLY A 524 14.04 -6.16 -18.59
C GLY A 524 14.93 -6.49 -17.39
N MET A 525 14.30 -6.55 -16.23
CA MET A 525 14.93 -6.77 -14.93
C MET A 525 15.62 -8.14 -14.82
N PRO A 526 15.07 -9.27 -15.32
CA PRO A 526 15.76 -10.57 -15.24
C PRO A 526 17.12 -10.57 -15.95
N ALA A 527 17.20 -9.92 -17.13
CA ALA A 527 18.45 -9.78 -17.86
C ALA A 527 19.44 -8.88 -17.10
N CYS A 528 18.95 -7.77 -16.53
CA CYS A 528 19.77 -6.88 -15.72
C CYS A 528 20.40 -7.59 -14.51
N VAL A 529 19.64 -8.44 -13.81
CA VAL A 529 20.17 -9.23 -12.68
C VAL A 529 21.30 -10.13 -13.14
N LYS A 530 21.12 -10.86 -14.25
CA LYS A 530 22.16 -11.73 -14.80
C LYS A 530 23.40 -10.98 -15.27
N LEU A 531 23.24 -9.78 -15.81
CA LEU A 531 24.36 -8.92 -16.20
C LEU A 531 25.14 -8.41 -14.97
N LEU A 532 24.45 -8.08 -13.88
CA LEU A 532 25.09 -7.71 -12.61
C LEU A 532 25.83 -8.89 -11.97
N ASP A 533 25.24 -10.08 -11.97
CA ASP A 533 25.91 -11.31 -11.52
C ASP A 533 27.20 -11.54 -12.31
N ARG A 534 27.12 -11.47 -13.65
CA ARG A 534 28.26 -11.61 -14.55
C ARG A 534 29.31 -10.52 -14.34
N LEU A 535 28.90 -9.28 -14.06
CA LEU A 535 29.83 -8.18 -13.74
C LEU A 535 30.58 -8.45 -12.44
N ASN A 536 29.88 -8.89 -11.40
CA ASN A 536 30.50 -9.24 -10.14
C ASN A 536 31.53 -10.38 -10.32
N GLU A 537 31.19 -11.41 -11.09
CA GLU A 537 32.13 -12.49 -11.44
C GLU A 537 33.35 -11.97 -12.19
N ASN A 538 33.17 -11.10 -13.21
CA ASN A 538 34.28 -10.50 -13.95
C ASN A 538 35.19 -9.65 -13.06
N LEU A 539 34.63 -8.84 -12.17
CA LEU A 539 35.40 -7.99 -11.27
C LEU A 539 36.18 -8.81 -10.24
N LEU A 540 35.58 -9.89 -9.71
CA LEU A 540 36.28 -10.81 -8.81
C LEU A 540 37.44 -11.54 -9.51
N GLN A 541 37.24 -11.93 -10.77
CA GLN A 541 38.30 -12.53 -11.57
C GLN A 541 39.42 -11.53 -11.86
N ALA A 542 39.09 -10.31 -12.29
CA ALA A 542 40.08 -9.26 -12.53
C ALA A 542 40.89 -8.93 -11.26
N ALA A 543 40.22 -8.82 -10.10
CA ALA A 543 40.89 -8.62 -8.82
C ALA A 543 41.86 -9.76 -8.47
N HIS A 544 41.52 -11.00 -8.82
CA HIS A 544 42.41 -12.15 -8.64
C HIS A 544 43.63 -12.09 -9.57
N GLU A 545 43.45 -11.77 -10.85
CA GLU A 545 44.53 -11.64 -11.83
C GLU A 545 45.52 -10.54 -11.42
N VAL A 546 45.02 -9.39 -10.97
CA VAL A 546 45.83 -8.28 -10.45
C VAL A 546 46.57 -8.68 -9.18
N GLY A 547 45.85 -9.19 -8.17
CA GLY A 547 46.40 -9.46 -6.84
C GLY A 547 47.37 -10.65 -6.76
N VAL A 548 47.33 -11.58 -7.72
CA VAL A 548 48.18 -12.78 -7.71
C VAL A 548 49.21 -12.74 -8.83
N THR A 549 48.75 -12.65 -10.08
CA THR A 549 49.62 -12.82 -11.24
C THR A 549 50.42 -11.56 -11.51
N GLU A 550 49.75 -10.41 -11.60
CA GLU A 550 50.42 -9.14 -11.93
C GLU A 550 51.29 -8.65 -10.76
N LEU A 551 50.74 -8.66 -9.54
CA LEU A 551 51.47 -8.28 -8.33
C LEU A 551 52.74 -9.13 -8.14
N GLY A 552 52.65 -10.45 -8.37
CA GLY A 552 53.79 -11.37 -8.28
C GLY A 552 54.89 -11.01 -9.26
N HIS A 553 54.52 -10.83 -10.54
CA HIS A 553 55.47 -10.50 -11.61
C HIS A 553 56.15 -9.14 -11.38
N ARG A 554 55.37 -8.12 -11.01
CA ARG A 554 55.89 -6.77 -10.72
C ARG A 554 56.81 -6.75 -9.52
N ARG A 555 56.50 -7.54 -8.48
CA ARG A 555 57.37 -7.65 -7.29
C ARG A 555 58.72 -8.28 -7.62
N GLU A 556 58.73 -9.33 -8.44
CA GLU A 556 59.96 -9.97 -8.91
C GLU A 556 60.79 -9.01 -9.76
N GLN A 557 60.15 -8.31 -10.70
CA GLN A 557 60.79 -7.33 -11.57
C GLN A 557 61.40 -6.17 -10.76
N ALA A 558 60.65 -5.59 -9.81
CA ALA A 558 61.16 -4.52 -8.96
C ALA A 558 62.34 -4.98 -8.10
N ALA A 559 62.32 -6.21 -7.59
CA ALA A 559 63.43 -6.80 -6.84
C ALA A 559 64.69 -6.98 -7.71
N LEU A 560 64.55 -7.50 -8.94
CA LEU A 560 65.66 -7.66 -9.88
C LEU A 560 66.28 -6.31 -10.27
N MET A 561 65.45 -5.30 -10.53
CA MET A 561 65.94 -3.95 -10.87
C MET A 561 66.66 -3.28 -9.71
N HIS A 562 66.12 -3.41 -8.49
CA HIS A 562 66.77 -2.90 -7.30
C HIS A 562 68.11 -3.60 -7.03
N GLU A 563 68.17 -4.92 -7.21
CA GLU A 563 69.42 -5.67 -7.11
C GLU A 563 70.46 -5.21 -8.15
N TYR A 564 70.02 -4.92 -9.38
CA TYR A 564 70.87 -4.37 -10.43
C TYR A 564 71.40 -2.98 -10.09
N VAL A 565 70.61 -2.10 -9.46
CA VAL A 565 71.10 -0.81 -8.94
C VAL A 565 72.18 -1.03 -7.87
N ARG A 566 72.00 -2.02 -6.99
CA ARG A 566 72.92 -2.33 -5.90
C ARG A 566 74.26 -2.90 -6.38
N VAL A 567 74.22 -3.89 -7.27
CA VAL A 567 75.41 -4.71 -7.62
C VAL A 567 76.02 -4.32 -8.96
N GLY A 568 75.22 -3.88 -9.93
CA GLY A 568 75.69 -3.57 -11.28
C GLY A 568 76.11 -4.79 -12.10
N GLU A 569 76.89 -4.56 -13.16
CA GLU A 569 77.40 -5.60 -14.04
C GLU A 569 78.80 -6.07 -13.62
N ALA A 570 79.10 -7.35 -13.87
CA ALA A 570 80.41 -7.91 -13.59
C ALA A 570 81.49 -7.26 -14.49
N GLY A 571 82.55 -6.72 -13.87
CA GLY A 571 83.68 -6.10 -14.58
C GLY A 571 83.66 -4.57 -14.67
N GLN A 572 82.73 -3.89 -13.99
CA GLN A 572 82.68 -2.42 -13.96
C GLN A 572 83.91 -1.77 -13.29
N GLU A 573 84.26 -0.56 -13.73
CA GLU A 573 85.40 0.20 -13.22
C GLU A 573 85.31 0.45 -11.71
N LYS A 574 86.46 0.39 -11.01
CA LYS A 574 86.50 0.58 -9.54
C LYS A 574 86.21 2.02 -9.11
N SER A 575 86.50 3.01 -9.94
CA SER A 575 86.25 4.43 -9.67
C SER A 575 86.08 5.22 -10.97
N VAL A 576 85.06 6.08 -11.03
CA VAL A 576 84.75 6.92 -12.20
C VAL A 576 84.88 8.40 -11.83
N LYS A 577 85.07 9.27 -12.83
CA LYS A 577 85.08 10.73 -12.63
C LYS A 577 83.65 11.24 -12.41
N ILE A 578 83.50 12.35 -11.69
CA ILE A 578 82.21 13.05 -11.63
C ILE A 578 81.82 13.50 -13.05
N GLY A 579 80.59 13.17 -13.47
CA GLY A 579 80.09 13.44 -14.83
C GLY A 579 80.35 12.32 -15.84
N ASP A 580 80.82 11.17 -15.38
CA ASP A 580 80.86 9.94 -16.18
C ASP A 580 79.44 9.42 -16.43
N ALA A 581 79.19 8.93 -17.65
CA ALA A 581 77.89 8.39 -18.06
C ALA A 581 77.39 7.26 -17.15
N LEU A 582 78.30 6.52 -16.50
CA LEU A 582 77.93 5.47 -15.55
C LEU A 582 77.20 6.01 -14.32
N ILE A 583 77.51 7.23 -13.87
CA ILE A 583 76.84 7.86 -12.71
C ILE A 583 75.40 8.23 -13.06
N ASP A 584 75.19 8.81 -14.25
CA ASP A 584 73.86 9.17 -14.73
C ASP A 584 73.01 7.91 -14.96
N GLN A 585 73.60 6.84 -15.51
CA GLN A 585 72.93 5.53 -15.62
C GLN A 585 72.51 4.94 -14.27
N ILE A 586 73.32 5.10 -13.21
CA ILE A 586 72.93 4.60 -11.87
C ILE A 586 71.71 5.37 -11.34
N ALA A 587 71.68 6.69 -11.51
CA ALA A 587 70.54 7.51 -11.11
C ALA A 587 69.28 7.19 -11.93
N ASP A 588 69.42 6.99 -13.24
CA ASP A 588 68.32 6.61 -14.13
C ASP A 588 67.78 5.20 -13.81
N HIS A 589 68.65 4.23 -13.55
CA HIS A 589 68.21 2.91 -13.11
C HIS A 589 67.51 2.96 -11.74
N ALA A 590 67.97 3.81 -10.82
CA ALA A 590 67.30 4.02 -9.53
C ALA A 590 65.91 4.65 -9.70
N ARG A 591 65.80 5.65 -10.58
CA ARG A 591 64.52 6.27 -10.97
C ARG A 591 63.55 5.25 -11.55
N GLN A 592 64.01 4.45 -12.53
CA GLN A 592 63.18 3.43 -13.18
C GLN A 592 62.78 2.30 -12.21
N THR A 593 63.67 1.93 -11.28
CA THR A 593 63.36 0.99 -10.20
C THR A 593 62.25 1.54 -9.31
N MET A 594 62.33 2.82 -8.92
CA MET A 594 61.31 3.45 -8.10
C MET A 594 59.98 3.64 -8.82
N LYS A 595 59.99 3.91 -10.13
CA LYS A 595 58.77 3.90 -10.94
C LYS A 595 58.05 2.55 -10.88
N ASN A 596 58.79 1.44 -11.02
CA ASN A 596 58.20 0.11 -10.88
C ASN A 596 57.69 -0.19 -9.46
N TYR A 597 58.32 0.36 -8.42
CA TYR A 597 57.78 0.28 -7.06
C TYR A 597 56.50 1.09 -6.89
N VAL A 598 56.39 2.27 -7.52
CA VAL A 598 55.15 3.06 -7.53
C VAL A 598 54.02 2.26 -8.18
N ASP A 599 54.24 1.72 -9.39
CA ASP A 599 53.28 0.86 -10.08
C ASP A 599 52.90 -0.36 -9.21
N LEU A 600 53.86 -0.95 -8.49
CA LEU A 600 53.62 -2.10 -7.61
C LEU A 600 52.72 -1.75 -6.41
N TRP A 601 52.81 -0.54 -5.87
CA TRP A 601 51.99 -0.14 -4.71
C TRP A 601 50.57 0.25 -5.07
N THR A 602 50.32 0.41 -6.37
CA THR A 602 49.04 0.87 -6.92
C THR A 602 48.24 -0.26 -7.55
N LEU A 603 48.81 -1.46 -7.61
CA LEU A 603 48.15 -2.75 -7.81
C LEU A 603 47.66 -3.28 -6.45
#